data_AF-A0A380RAS4-F1
#
_entry.id   AF-A0A380RAS4-F1
#
_cell.length_a   1.000
_cell.length_b   1.000
_cell.length_c   1.000
_cell.angle_alpha   90.00
_cell.angle_beta   90.00
_cell.angle_gamma   90.00
#
_symmetry.space_group_name_H-M   'P 1'
#
loop_
_entity.id
_entity.type
_entity.pdbx_description
1 polymer ?
#
loop_
_entity_poly.entity_id
_entity_poly.type
_entity_poly.pdbx_seq_one_letter_code
_entity_poly.pdbx_strand_id
1 'polypeptide(L)'
;MENIKNLFVYFRNALAFSYSWLVVCAMLISLAGGGVNLNTLMLVKILVLCAWGSACFVFAFFTKLMKKKGFVFDLTVFFLTFIPVEILMFYWMNIFSGAGTMKLWIILGIFVLICYATCILIDVFVMKKRAKEYTRKLLEYNAKKSGN
;
A
#
# COMPACT_ATOMS: atom_id res chain seq x y z
N MET A 1 3.19 26.77 -1.47
CA MET A 1 2.90 25.99 -0.24
C MET A 1 1.72 25.00 -0.37
N GLU A 2 1.01 24.96 -1.51
CA GLU A 2 -0.19 24.13 -1.72
C GLU A 2 0.00 22.60 -1.79
N ASN A 3 1.24 22.08 -1.69
CA ASN A 3 1.48 20.64 -1.79
C ASN A 3 1.59 19.93 -0.42
N ILE A 4 2.03 20.61 0.64
CA ILE A 4 2.29 19.95 1.93
C ILE A 4 0.99 19.62 2.66
N LYS A 5 0.02 20.54 2.67
CA LYS A 5 -1.30 20.31 3.29
C LYS A 5 -2.01 19.12 2.66
N ASN A 6 -1.95 19.01 1.34
CA ASN A 6 -2.54 17.89 0.60
C ASN A 6 -1.81 16.56 0.89
N LEU A 7 -0.47 16.57 0.96
CA LEU A 7 0.30 15.39 1.39
C LEU A 7 -0.09 14.95 2.81
N PHE A 8 -0.31 15.89 3.72
CA PHE A 8 -0.74 15.57 5.09
C PHE A 8 -2.14 14.96 5.13
N VAL A 9 -3.06 15.43 4.26
CA VAL A 9 -4.40 14.82 4.13
C VAL A 9 -4.28 13.39 3.59
N TYR A 10 -3.46 13.15 2.55
CA TYR A 10 -3.23 11.81 2.04
C TYR A 10 -2.60 10.89 3.08
N PHE A 11 -1.64 11.40 3.85
CA PHE A 11 -1.00 10.67 4.94
C PHE A 11 -2.02 10.28 6.02
N ARG A 12 -2.80 11.25 6.51
CA ARG A 12 -3.82 11.02 7.53
C ARG A 12 -4.85 10.00 7.07
N ASN A 13 -5.31 10.09 5.84
CA ASN A 13 -6.32 9.17 5.30
C ASN A 13 -5.74 7.76 5.14
N ALA A 14 -4.52 7.63 4.63
CA ALA A 14 -3.83 6.34 4.54
C ALA A 14 -3.57 5.71 5.92
N LEU A 15 -3.17 6.53 6.90
CA LEU A 15 -2.95 6.12 8.28
C LEU A 15 -4.24 5.60 8.90
N ALA A 16 -5.32 6.39 8.84
CA ALA A 16 -6.59 6.01 9.45
C ALA A 16 -7.16 4.73 8.82
N PHE A 17 -7.07 4.60 7.50
CA PHE A 17 -7.53 3.42 6.78
C PHE A 17 -6.71 2.17 7.14
N SER A 18 -5.38 2.24 7.03
CA SER A 18 -4.50 1.11 7.33
C SER A 18 -4.59 0.69 8.80
N TYR A 19 -4.63 1.66 9.72
CA TYR A 19 -4.73 1.41 11.15
C TYR A 19 -6.07 0.78 11.53
N SER A 20 -7.19 1.34 11.08
CA SER A 20 -8.51 0.77 11.37
C SER A 20 -8.64 -0.67 10.85
N TRP A 21 -8.16 -0.93 9.64
CA TRP A 21 -8.20 -2.26 9.06
C TRP A 21 -7.33 -3.27 9.83
N LEU A 22 -6.10 -2.91 10.17
CA LEU A 22 -5.20 -3.79 10.92
C LEU A 22 -5.69 -4.05 12.34
N VAL A 23 -6.30 -3.07 13.00
CA VAL A 23 -6.93 -3.25 14.32
C VAL A 23 -8.11 -4.21 14.23
N VAL A 24 -8.97 -4.09 13.21
CA VAL A 24 -10.08 -5.03 12.98
C VAL A 24 -9.56 -6.46 12.75
N CYS A 25 -8.53 -6.63 11.92
CA CYS A 25 -7.90 -7.94 11.72
C CYS A 25 -7.34 -8.50 13.03
N ALA A 26 -6.66 -7.67 13.84
CA ALA A 26 -6.11 -8.09 15.13
C ALA A 26 -7.22 -8.49 16.12
N MET A 27 -8.35 -7.79 16.12
CA MET A 27 -9.53 -8.14 16.92
C MET A 27 -10.13 -9.48 16.51
N LEU A 28 -10.27 -9.74 15.20
CA LEU A 28 -10.80 -11.02 14.70
C LEU A 28 -9.88 -12.19 15.07
N ILE A 29 -8.57 -12.02 14.96
CA ILE A 29 -7.58 -13.05 15.34
C ILE A 29 -7.62 -13.29 16.86
N SER A 30 -7.72 -12.23 17.66
CA SER A 30 -7.88 -12.33 19.11
C SER A 30 -9.15 -13.10 19.50
N LEU A 31 -10.27 -12.80 18.84
CA LEU A 31 -11.56 -13.45 19.07
C LEU A 31 -11.56 -14.94 18.66
N ALA A 32 -10.95 -15.27 17.52
CA ALA A 32 -10.94 -16.63 16.98
C ALA A 32 -9.89 -17.54 17.65
N GLY A 33 -8.75 -16.98 18.08
CA GLY A 33 -7.61 -17.75 18.59
C GLY A 33 -7.43 -17.71 20.11
N GLY A 34 -8.20 -16.90 20.84
CA GLY A 34 -8.18 -16.80 22.31
C GLY A 34 -6.85 -16.31 22.94
N GLY A 35 -5.84 -15.98 22.13
CA GLY A 35 -4.45 -15.84 22.61
C GLY A 35 -3.81 -14.45 22.45
N VAL A 36 -4.44 -13.50 21.76
CA VAL A 36 -3.84 -12.17 21.57
C VAL A 36 -4.47 -11.18 22.54
N ASN A 37 -3.82 -10.98 23.68
CA ASN A 37 -4.13 -9.87 24.58
C ASN A 37 -3.85 -8.56 23.85
N LEU A 38 -4.92 -7.89 23.38
CA LEU A 38 -4.85 -6.56 22.78
C LEU A 38 -4.48 -5.54 23.87
N ASN A 39 -3.18 -5.41 24.13
CA ASN A 39 -2.64 -4.41 25.03
C ASN A 39 -2.40 -3.09 24.28
N THR A 40 -2.51 -1.96 24.97
CA THR A 40 -2.21 -0.61 24.47
C THR A 40 -0.84 -0.55 23.78
N LEU A 41 0.16 -1.27 24.30
CA LEU A 41 1.49 -1.34 23.69
C LEU A 41 1.46 -1.96 22.27
N MET A 42 0.64 -2.99 22.05
CA MET A 42 0.50 -3.63 20.74
C MET A 42 -0.20 -2.69 19.74
N LEU A 43 -1.23 -1.97 20.19
CA LEU A 43 -1.91 -0.95 19.38
C LEU A 43 -0.96 0.17 18.95
N VAL A 44 -0.11 0.64 19.86
CA VAL A 44 0.91 1.64 19.53
C VAL A 44 1.92 1.10 18.51
N LYS A 45 2.36 -0.15 18.64
CA LYS A 45 3.26 -0.77 17.63
C LYS A 45 2.60 -0.86 16.25
N ILE A 46 1.31 -1.25 16.20
CA ILE A 46 0.54 -1.27 14.94
C ILE A 46 0.43 0.16 14.38
N LEU A 47 0.17 1.16 15.21
CA LEU A 47 0.09 2.56 14.79
C LEU A 47 1.40 3.05 14.17
N VAL A 48 2.54 2.72 14.79
CA VAL A 48 3.87 3.08 14.26
C VAL A 48 4.12 2.43 12.90
N LEU A 49 3.76 1.14 12.75
CA LEU A 49 3.88 0.44 11.47
C LEU A 49 3.00 1.09 10.39
N CYS A 50 1.75 1.43 10.73
CA CYS A 50 0.82 2.09 9.82
C CYS A 50 1.30 3.50 9.45
N ALA A 51 1.87 4.23 10.41
CA ALA A 51 2.43 5.56 10.18
C ALA A 51 3.62 5.49 9.22
N TRP A 52 4.52 4.52 9.41
CA TRP A 52 5.63 4.31 8.49
C TRP A 52 5.15 3.91 7.09
N GLY A 53 4.25 2.92 6.99
CA GLY A 53 3.68 2.50 5.71
C GLY A 53 2.96 3.64 4.98
N SER A 54 2.21 4.46 5.71
CA SER A 54 1.51 5.63 5.15
C SER A 54 2.49 6.71 4.70
N ALA A 55 3.59 6.93 5.43
CA ALA A 55 4.64 7.85 5.02
C ALA A 55 5.35 7.38 3.75
N CYS A 56 5.75 6.09 3.69
CA CYS A 56 6.33 5.47 2.51
C CYS A 56 5.38 5.58 1.30
N PHE A 57 4.09 5.31 1.50
CA PHE A 57 3.09 5.39 0.44
C PHE A 57 2.93 6.82 -0.08
N VAL A 58 2.78 7.80 0.81
CA VAL A 58 2.65 9.21 0.41
C VAL A 58 3.92 9.69 -0.29
N PHE A 59 5.09 9.30 0.22
CA PHE A 59 6.36 9.64 -0.41
C PHE A 59 6.48 9.05 -1.81
N ALA A 60 6.20 7.76 -1.98
CA ALA A 60 6.33 7.06 -3.24
C ALA A 60 5.32 7.55 -4.30
N PHE A 61 4.06 7.78 -3.94
CA PHE A 61 3.01 8.04 -4.94
C PHE A 61 2.62 9.52 -5.11
N PHE A 62 2.85 10.38 -4.11
CA PHE A 62 2.35 11.77 -4.14
C PHE A 62 3.44 12.83 -4.21
N THR A 63 4.71 12.47 -4.03
CA THR A 63 5.84 13.41 -4.14
C THR A 63 6.10 13.80 -5.59
N LYS A 64 6.37 15.10 -5.83
CA LYS A 64 6.65 15.63 -7.18
C LYS A 64 7.81 14.94 -7.91
N LEU A 65 8.82 14.47 -7.16
CA LEU A 65 9.98 13.75 -7.69
C LEU A 65 9.59 12.40 -8.31
N MET A 66 8.57 11.74 -7.76
CA MET A 66 8.16 10.38 -8.12
C MET A 66 7.14 10.37 -9.27
N LYS A 67 6.28 11.40 -9.36
CA LYS A 67 5.24 11.54 -10.42
C LYS A 67 5.72 11.37 -11.87
N LYS A 68 7.01 11.55 -12.16
CA LYS A 68 7.58 11.42 -13.51
C LYS A 68 8.10 10.02 -13.85
N LYS A 69 8.21 9.12 -12.87
CA LYS A 69 8.92 7.85 -13.01
C LYS A 69 8.00 6.66 -13.33
N GLY A 70 6.69 6.83 -13.16
CA GLY A 70 5.66 5.84 -13.51
C GLY A 70 5.32 4.89 -12.37
N PHE A 71 4.14 4.27 -12.46
CA PHE A 71 3.53 3.51 -11.37
C PHE A 71 4.39 2.35 -10.86
N VAL A 72 5.02 1.58 -11.76
CA VAL A 72 5.87 0.44 -11.39
C VAL A 72 7.10 0.89 -10.59
N PHE A 73 7.69 2.04 -10.93
CA PHE A 73 8.83 2.58 -10.18
C PHE A 73 8.39 3.03 -8.79
N ASP A 74 7.27 3.74 -8.69
CA ASP A 74 6.72 4.20 -7.41
C ASP A 74 6.38 3.02 -6.49
N LEU A 75 5.78 1.97 -7.06
CA LEU A 75 5.48 0.73 -6.35
C LEU A 75 6.76 0.03 -5.85
N THR A 76 7.79 -0.05 -6.68
CA THR A 76 9.08 -0.67 -6.30
C THR A 76 9.72 0.09 -5.14
N VAL A 77 9.74 1.43 -5.18
CA VAL A 77 10.29 2.25 -4.10
C VAL A 77 9.49 2.09 -2.80
N PHE A 78 8.16 2.00 -2.90
CA PHE A 78 7.32 1.72 -1.74
C PHE A 78 7.73 0.39 -1.08
N PHE A 79 7.78 -0.71 -1.83
CA PHE A 79 8.15 -2.01 -1.26
C PHE A 79 9.59 -2.03 -0.73
N LEU A 80 10.54 -1.41 -1.43
CA LEU A 80 11.93 -1.34 -1.01
C LEU A 80 12.10 -0.62 0.34
N THR A 81 11.30 0.42 0.59
CA THR A 81 11.36 1.21 1.83
C THR A 81 10.49 0.63 2.94
N PHE A 82 9.42 -0.08 2.60
CA PHE A 82 8.47 -0.64 3.56
C PHE A 82 8.90 -2.01 4.09
N ILE A 83 9.30 -2.94 3.21
CA ILE A 83 9.62 -4.33 3.58
C ILE A 83 10.68 -4.44 4.70
N PRO A 84 11.82 -3.71 4.66
CA PRO A 84 12.83 -3.84 5.71
C PRO A 84 12.30 -3.42 7.09
N VAL A 85 11.48 -2.36 7.14
CA VAL A 85 10.90 -1.86 8.38
C VAL A 85 9.78 -2.77 8.86
N GLU A 86 8.97 -3.32 7.95
CA GLU A 86 7.98 -4.34 8.27
C GLU A 86 8.63 -5.56 8.92
N ILE A 87 9.72 -6.08 8.35
CA ILE A 87 10.50 -7.19 8.92
C ILE A 87 10.96 -6.86 10.34
N LEU A 88 11.56 -5.68 10.53
CA LEU A 88 12.07 -5.25 11.84
C LEU A 88 10.94 -5.10 12.88
N MET A 89 9.80 -4.53 12.47
CA MET A 89 8.63 -4.38 13.33
C MET A 89 8.03 -5.73 13.72
N PHE A 90 8.01 -6.70 12.81
CA PHE A 90 7.53 -8.05 13.07
C PHE A 90 8.39 -8.82 14.07
N TYR A 91 9.72 -8.64 14.02
CA TYR A 91 10.60 -9.11 15.09
C TYR A 91 10.33 -8.38 16.41
N TRP A 92 10.18 -7.05 16.37
CA TRP A 92 9.95 -6.25 17.59
C TRP A 92 8.58 -6.50 18.24
N MET A 93 7.60 -6.96 17.47
CA MET A 93 6.28 -7.37 17.95
C MET A 93 6.25 -8.85 18.42
N ASN A 94 7.35 -9.60 18.29
CA ASN A 94 7.42 -11.04 18.57
C ASN A 94 6.36 -11.87 17.80
N ILE A 95 5.89 -11.38 16.65
CA ILE A 95 4.89 -12.08 15.81
C ILE A 95 5.54 -13.30 15.15
N PHE A 96 6.81 -13.19 14.78
CA PHE A 96 7.60 -14.24 14.14
C PHE A 96 8.78 -14.69 15.03
N SER A 97 8.56 -14.86 16.34
CA SER A 97 9.55 -15.44 17.27
C SER A 97 9.02 -16.75 17.87
N GLY A 98 9.52 -17.90 17.39
CA GLY A 98 9.09 -19.23 17.86
C GLY A 98 9.36 -20.36 16.85
N ALA A 99 8.96 -21.60 17.19
CA ALA A 99 9.02 -22.75 16.28
C ALA A 99 7.93 -22.63 15.19
N GLY A 100 8.30 -22.84 13.92
CA GLY A 100 7.39 -22.66 12.76
C GLY A 100 7.48 -21.29 12.06
N THR A 101 8.34 -20.40 12.56
CA THR A 101 8.63 -19.07 12.00
C THR A 101 9.04 -19.07 10.54
N MET A 102 9.82 -20.06 10.11
CA MET A 102 10.24 -20.16 8.70
C MET A 102 9.05 -20.35 7.74
N LYS A 103 8.02 -21.11 8.13
CA LYS A 103 6.82 -21.30 7.31
C LYS A 103 6.01 -20.01 7.21
N LEU A 104 5.89 -19.26 8.32
CA LEU A 104 5.19 -17.98 8.34
C LEU A 104 5.91 -16.92 7.47
N TRP A 105 7.24 -16.89 7.49
CA TRP A 105 8.04 -16.01 6.61
C TRP A 105 7.85 -16.33 5.12
N ILE A 106 7.80 -17.62 4.76
CA ILE A 106 7.53 -18.05 3.38
C ILE A 106 6.13 -17.60 2.94
N ILE A 107 5.11 -17.80 3.80
CA ILE A 107 3.74 -17.36 3.52
C ILE A 107 3.68 -15.85 3.32
N LEU A 108 4.34 -15.07 4.19
CA LEU A 108 4.43 -13.62 4.05
C LEU A 108 5.09 -13.22 2.72
N GLY A 109 6.21 -13.85 2.37
CA GLY A 109 6.91 -13.58 1.09
C GLY A 109 6.03 -13.87 -0.12
N ILE A 110 5.31 -14.99 -0.12
CA ILE A 110 4.34 -15.33 -1.19
C ILE A 110 3.23 -14.28 -1.27
N PHE A 111 2.70 -13.86 -0.12
CA PHE A 111 1.63 -12.85 -0.07
C PHE A 111 2.10 -11.50 -0.64
N VAL A 112 3.31 -11.06 -0.29
CA VAL A 112 3.92 -9.84 -0.83
C VAL A 112 4.08 -9.93 -2.36
N LEU A 113 4.56 -11.07 -2.87
CA LEU A 113 4.71 -11.29 -4.31
C LEU A 113 3.36 -11.26 -5.05
N ILE A 114 2.32 -11.89 -4.51
CA ILE A 114 0.97 -11.89 -5.09
C ILE A 114 0.41 -10.46 -5.11
N CYS A 115 0.55 -9.72 -4.01
CA CYS A 115 0.11 -8.32 -3.95
C CYS A 115 0.84 -7.46 -5.00
N TYR A 116 2.17 -7.61 -5.11
CA TYR A 116 2.97 -6.90 -6.10
C TYR A 116 2.53 -7.23 -7.53
N ALA A 117 2.36 -8.51 -7.85
CA ALA A 117 1.88 -8.96 -9.16
C ALA A 117 0.48 -8.43 -9.47
N THR A 118 -0.42 -8.42 -8.47
CA THR A 118 -1.78 -7.88 -8.62
C THR A 118 -1.76 -6.38 -8.92
N CYS A 119 -0.90 -5.61 -8.24
CA CYS A 119 -0.74 -4.18 -8.54
C CYS A 119 -0.25 -3.95 -9.97
N ILE A 120 0.71 -4.74 -10.46
CA ILE A 120 1.18 -4.65 -11.85
C ILE A 120 0.05 -5.02 -12.83
N LEU A 121 -0.69 -6.09 -12.55
CA LEU A 121 -1.82 -6.49 -13.40
C LEU A 121 -2.88 -5.39 -13.49
N ILE A 122 -3.22 -4.76 -12.36
CA ILE A 122 -4.15 -3.64 -12.32
C ILE A 122 -3.62 -2.49 -13.20
N ASP A 123 -2.35 -2.12 -13.06
CA ASP A 123 -1.75 -1.06 -13.88
C ASP A 123 -1.83 -1.39 -15.37
N VAL A 124 -1.39 -2.60 -15.76
CA VAL A 124 -1.37 -3.03 -17.16
C VAL A 124 -2.78 -3.10 -17.75
N PHE A 125 -3.76 -3.67 -17.04
CA PHE A 125 -5.11 -3.84 -17.57
C PHE A 125 -5.93 -2.55 -17.52
N VAL A 126 -5.90 -1.81 -16.41
CA VAL A 126 -6.72 -0.60 -16.23
C VAL A 126 -6.16 0.57 -17.03
N MET A 127 -4.83 0.78 -17.03
CA MET A 127 -4.25 1.89 -17.80
C MET A 127 -4.35 1.65 -19.30
N LYS A 128 -4.13 0.42 -19.79
CA LYS A 128 -4.30 0.13 -21.23
C LYS A 128 -5.75 0.30 -21.68
N LYS A 129 -6.72 -0.10 -20.85
CA LYS A 129 -8.15 0.06 -21.17
C LYS A 129 -8.55 1.54 -21.19
N ARG A 130 -8.11 2.33 -20.19
CA ARG A 130 -8.36 3.78 -20.14
C ARG A 130 -7.66 4.53 -21.27
N ALA A 131 -6.42 4.17 -21.61
CA ALA A 131 -5.71 4.77 -22.74
C ALA A 131 -6.45 4.53 -24.06
N LYS A 132 -6.92 3.29 -24.30
CA LYS A 132 -7.72 2.97 -25.49
C LYS A 132 -9.03 3.77 -25.54
N GLU A 133 -9.74 3.90 -24.42
CA GLU A 133 -10.96 4.72 -24.37
C GLU A 133 -10.69 6.20 -24.60
N TYR A 134 -9.60 6.75 -24.04
CA TYR A 134 -9.21 8.14 -24.25
C TYR A 134 -8.86 8.42 -25.70
N THR A 135 -8.05 7.56 -26.34
CA THR A 135 -7.69 7.70 -27.75
C THR A 135 -8.91 7.59 -28.65
N ARG A 136 -9.86 6.70 -28.33
CA ARG A 136 -11.13 6.58 -29.07
C ARG A 136 -11.96 7.85 -28.98
N LYS A 137 -12.13 8.42 -27.78
CA LYS A 137 -12.86 9.68 -27.58
C LYS A 137 -12.18 10.88 -28.27
N LEU A 138 -10.84 10.92 -28.30
CA LEU A 138 -10.08 11.95 -29.02
C LEU A 138 -10.26 11.86 -30.54
N LEU A 139 -10.24 10.64 -31.10
CA LEU A 139 -10.51 10.40 -32.51
C LEU A 139 -11.95 10.78 -32.90
N GLU A 140 -12.94 10.42 -32.08
CA GLU A 140 -14.34 10.83 -32.28
C GLU A 140 -14.51 12.35 -32.24
N TYR A 141 -13.82 13.04 -31.32
CA TYR A 141 -13.86 14.50 -31.22
C TYR A 141 -13.20 15.18 -32.43
N ASN A 142 -12.04 14.70 -32.89
CA ASN A 142 -11.37 15.24 -34.07
C ASN A 142 -12.13 14.95 -35.37
N ALA A 143 -12.76 13.76 -35.49
CA ALA A 143 -13.61 13.42 -36.62
C ALA A 143 -14.85 14.32 -36.70
N LYS A 144 -15.47 14.65 -35.55
CA LYS A 144 -16.57 15.62 -35.48
C LYS A 144 -16.14 17.06 -35.82
N LYS A 145 -14.91 17.44 -35.48
CA LYS A 145 -14.38 18.78 -35.73
C LYS A 145 -13.90 19.00 -37.17
N SER A 146 -13.47 17.95 -37.86
CA SER A 146 -13.02 17.98 -39.26
C SER A 146 -14.15 17.85 -40.28
N GLY A 147 -15.40 17.59 -39.84
CA GLY A 147 -16.58 17.43 -40.69
C GLY A 147 -17.49 18.66 -40.79
N ASN A 148 -17.07 19.80 -40.22
CA ASN A 148 -17.64 21.14 -40.43
C ASN A 148 -16.62 21.99 -41.19
#